data_AF-A0A8S0QLU7-F1
#
_entry.id   AF-A0A8S0QLU7-F1
#
_cell.length_a   1.000
_cell.length_b   1.000
_cell.length_c   1.000
_cell.angle_alpha   90.00
_cell.angle_beta   90.00
_cell.angle_gamma   90.00
#
_symmetry.space_group_name_H-M   'P 1'
#
loop_
_entity.id
_entity.type
_entity.pdbx_description
1 polymer ?
#
loop_
_entity_poly.entity_id
_entity_poly.type
_entity_poly.pdbx_seq_one_letter_code
_entity_poly.pdbx_strand_id
1 'polypeptide(L)' 'MIIANPMNLVNNPIEDQTLQSTNIFAIGSGHVISPEAIDPGLVYDIQPEEYICYLFGLNYTN' A
#
# COMPACT_ATOMS: atom_id res chain seq x y z
N MET A 1 0.27 2.15 -2.07
CA MET A 1 -0.63 2.32 -3.23
C MET A 1 -1.59 3.45 -2.91
N ILE A 2 -1.71 4.45 -3.78
CA ILE A 2 -2.44 5.69 -3.44
C ILE A 2 -3.96 5.50 -3.55
N ILE A 3 -4.41 4.64 -4.46
CA ILE A 3 -5.83 4.46 -4.76
C ILE A 3 -6.30 3.14 -4.16
N ALA A 4 -6.66 3.19 -2.90
CA ALA A 4 -7.22 2.07 -2.18
C ALA A 4 -8.12 2.56 -1.04
N ASN A 5 -9.24 1.87 -0.81
CA ASN A 5 -10.19 2.17 0.25
C ASN A 5 -9.93 1.25 1.47
N PRO A 6 -9.58 1.79 2.64
CA PRO A 6 -9.45 0.99 3.86
C PRO A 6 -10.80 0.65 4.51
N MET A 7 -11.92 1.12 3.96
CA MET A 7 -13.27 0.92 4.49
C MET A 7 -14.05 -0.16 3.72
N ASN A 8 -14.94 -0.85 4.42
CA ASN A 8 -15.93 -1.76 3.86
C ASN A 8 -17.15 -1.01 3.28
N LEU A 9 -18.08 -1.75 2.68
CA LEU A 9 -19.30 -1.18 2.04
C LEU A 9 -20.26 -0.48 3.03
N VAL A 10 -20.11 -0.72 4.34
CA VAL A 10 -20.90 -0.11 5.42
C VAL A 10 -20.11 1.04 6.09
N ASN A 11 -18.98 1.44 5.49
CA ASN A 11 -18.10 2.51 5.97
C ASN A 11 -17.42 2.25 7.33
N ASN A 12 -17.25 0.96 7.69
CA ASN A 12 -16.40 0.55 8.80
C ASN A 12 -15.01 0.16 8.28
N PRO A 13 -13.96 0.19 9.11
CA PRO A 13 -12.65 -0.36 8.75
C PRO A 13 -12.78 -1.81 8.23
N ILE A 14 -12.01 -2.18 7.22
CA ILE A 14 -11.97 -3.58 6.75
C ILE A 14 -11.56 -4.48 7.92
N GLU A 15 -12.33 -5.54 8.13
CA GLU A 15 -12.03 -6.57 9.11
C GLU A 15 -11.20 -7.68 8.46
N ASP A 16 -10.34 -8.32 9.25
CA ASP A 16 -9.62 -9.50 8.82
C ASP A 16 -10.53 -10.75 8.85
N GLN A 17 -9.99 -11.90 8.42
CA GLN A 17 -10.71 -13.17 8.44
C GLN A 17 -11.12 -13.65 9.85
N THR A 18 -10.62 -13.00 10.90
CA THR A 18 -10.97 -13.27 12.31
C THR A 18 -11.98 -12.28 12.87
N LEU A 19 -12.56 -11.42 12.02
CA LEU A 19 -13.51 -10.35 12.38
C LEU A 19 -12.90 -9.29 13.30
N GLN A 20 -11.58 -9.10 13.23
CA GLN A 20 -10.89 -8.02 13.94
C GLN A 20 -10.54 -6.89 12.98
N SER A 21 -10.43 -5.67 13.51
CA SER A 21 -9.94 -4.53 12.73
C SER A 21 -8.58 -4.86 12.13
N THR A 22 -8.48 -4.75 10.80
CA THR A 22 -7.30 -5.20 10.08
C THR A 22 -6.11 -4.23 10.21
N ASN A 23 -4.91 -4.77 10.05
CA ASN A 23 -3.64 -4.06 10.12
C ASN A 23 -3.14 -3.72 8.70
N ILE A 24 -2.32 -2.68 8.53
CA ILE A 24 -1.62 -2.36 7.27
C ILE A 24 -0.85 -3.54 6.66
N PHE A 25 -0.37 -4.51 7.45
CA PHE A 25 0.28 -5.73 6.98
C PHE A 25 -0.71 -6.74 6.38
N ALA A 26 -1.99 -6.65 6.70
CA ALA A 26 -3.03 -7.55 6.21
C ALA A 26 -3.75 -6.99 4.95
N ILE A 27 -3.89 -5.67 4.81
CA ILE A 27 -4.58 -5.03 3.65
C ILE A 27 -3.69 -4.12 2.80
N GLY A 28 -2.44 -3.88 3.19
CA GLY A 28 -1.60 -2.87 2.54
C GLY A 28 -2.26 -1.48 2.61
N SER A 29 -2.60 -0.93 1.44
CA SER A 29 -3.28 0.37 1.33
C SER A 29 -4.81 0.28 1.34
N GLY A 30 -5.40 -0.93 1.33
CA GLY A 30 -6.85 -1.16 1.29
C GLY A 30 -7.35 -1.81 -0.01
N HIS A 31 -8.67 -1.79 -0.22
CA HIS A 31 -9.33 -2.34 -1.41
C HIS A 31 -9.16 -1.47 -2.65
N VAL A 32 -8.77 -2.04 -3.78
CA VAL A 32 -8.48 -1.30 -5.02
C VAL A 32 -9.74 -0.64 -5.58
N ILE A 33 -9.65 0.64 -5.96
CA ILE A 33 -10.70 1.33 -6.72
C ILE A 33 -10.26 1.45 -8.18
N SER A 34 -10.75 0.55 -9.04
CA SER A 34 -10.30 0.43 -10.44
C SER A 34 -10.57 1.65 -11.33
N PRO A 35 -11.72 2.35 -11.23
CA PRO A 35 -11.96 3.55 -12.05
C PRO A 35 -11.00 4.70 -11.74
N GLU A 36 -10.64 4.86 -10.46
CA GLU A 36 -9.73 5.91 -10.00
C GLU A 36 -8.27 5.59 -10.34
N ALA A 37 -7.93 4.31 -10.56
CA ALA A 37 -6.59 3.85 -11.00
C ALA A 37 -6.17 4.36 -12.38
N ILE A 38 -7.10 4.84 -13.20
CA ILE A 38 -6.82 5.40 -14.53
C ILE A 38 -6.20 6.79 -14.44
N ASP A 39 -6.54 7.58 -13.42
CA ASP A 39 -5.99 8.92 -13.20
C ASP A 39 -5.71 9.14 -11.70
N PRO A 40 -4.54 8.68 -11.20
CA PRO A 40 -4.20 8.79 -9.79
C PRO A 40 -3.88 10.21 -9.32
N GLY A 41 -3.80 11.19 -10.21
CA GLY A 41 -3.33 12.55 -9.92
C GLY A 41 -1.82 12.61 -9.63
N LEU A 42 -1.33 11.84 -8.66
CA LEU A 42 0.08 11.72 -8.30
C LEU A 42 0.53 10.26 -8.35
N VAL A 43 1.70 10.02 -8.95
CA VAL A 43 2.39 8.73 -8.93
C VAL A 43 3.73 8.92 -8.23
N TYR A 44 4.01 8.11 -7.22
CA TYR A 44 5.37 7.97 -6.70
C TYR A 44 6.10 6.97 -7.59
N ASP A 45 6.93 7.48 -8.50
CA ASP A 45 7.78 6.66 -9.36
C ASP A 45 9.16 6.49 -8.73
N ILE A 46 9.79 5.34 -8.97
CA ILE A 46 11.15 5.05 -8.50
C ILE A 46 11.95 4.35 -9.60
N GLN A 47 13.17 4.83 -9.83
CA GLN A 47 14.11 4.25 -10.78
C GLN A 47 14.88 3.06 -10.17
N PRO A 48 15.31 2.07 -10.96
CA PRO A 48 16.10 0.94 -10.48
C PRO A 48 17.33 1.34 -9.65
N GLU A 49 17.95 2.48 -9.97
CA GLU A 49 19.12 3.03 -9.28
C GLU A 49 18.79 3.51 -7.86
N GLU A 50 17.56 3.97 -7.61
CA GLU A 50 17.12 4.41 -6.28
C GLU A 50 16.96 3.22 -5.31
N TYR A 51 16.67 2.03 -5.84
CA TYR A 51 16.71 0.79 -5.04
C TYR A 51 18.12 0.44 -4.57
N ILE A 52 19.16 0.77 -5.36
CA ILE A 52 20.56 0.51 -4.99
C ILE A 52 20.95 1.38 -3.78
N CYS A 53 20.58 2.66 -3.78
CA CYS A 53 20.80 3.57 -2.65
C CYS A 53 20.10 3.08 -1.38
N TYR A 54 18.88 2.55 -1.48
CA TYR A 54 18.16 1.95 -0.35
C TYR A 54 18.93 0.75 0.24
N LEU A 55 19.41 -0.17 -0.62
CA LEU A 55 20.15 -1.35 -0.19
C LEU A 55 21.48 -1.00 0.49
N PHE A 56 22.20 0.01 0.01
CA PHE A 56 23.42 0.49 0.68
C PHE A 56 23.13 1.15 2.03
N GLY A 57 22.01 1.85 2.17
CA GLY A 57 21.58 2.46 3.43
C GLY A 57 21.26 1.46 4.54
N LEU A 58 21.00 0.20 4.20
CA LEU A 58 20.71 -0.87 5.16
C LEU A 58 21.96 -1.45 5.84
N ASN A 59 23.17 -1.00 5.47
CA ASN A 59 24.44 -1.43 6.06
C ASN A 59 24.58 -2.95 6.19
N TYR A 60 24.20 -3.70 5.15
CA TYR A 60 24.45 -5.14 5.12
C TYR A 60 25.95 -5.41 5.17
N THR A 61 26.41 -5.96 6.29
CA THR A 61 27.75 -6.54 6.43
C THR A 61 27.71 -8.00 5.99
N ASN A 62 28.85 -8.51 5.53
CA ASN A 62 29.05 -9.94 5.25
C ASN A 62 28.87 -10.78 6.52
#